data_AF-A0AAC8Z228-F1
#
_entry.id   AF-A0AAC8Z228-F1
#
_cell.length_a   1.000
_cell.length_b   1.000
_cell.length_c   1.000
_cell.angle_alpha   90.00
_cell.angle_beta   90.00
_cell.angle_gamma   90.00
#
_symmetry.space_group_name_H-M   'P 1'
#
loop_
_entity.id
_entity.type
_entity.pdbx_description
1 polymer ?
#
loop_
_entity_poly.entity_id
_entity_poly.type
_entity_poly.pdbx_seq_one_letter_code
_entity_poly.pdbx_strand_id
1 'polypeptide(L)'
;MNLGSRVTARNVGRRALTKAAEPIAAKARLLAPKDEGDLERSIKVGKAIPAYQRDGNRGDYIAVFVGIDASVDERLVVYAAEQERGNPARNLEAQPYMRPAWDSEKGKAVDRIAPELWDEITAANARAARKAERKAK
;
A
#
# COMPACT_ATOMS: atom_id res chain seq x y z
N MET A 1 13.82 20.60 10.68
CA MET A 1 13.11 20.62 9.38
C MET A 1 11.60 20.65 9.68
N ASN A 2 10.85 21.66 9.24
CA ASN A 2 9.43 21.82 9.59
C ASN A 2 8.55 21.61 8.33
N LEU A 3 7.73 20.56 8.32
CA LEU A 3 6.80 20.22 7.22
C LEU A 3 5.53 21.08 7.18
N GLY A 4 5.47 22.13 8.01
CA GLY A 4 4.35 23.05 8.14
C GLY A 4 3.23 22.49 9.01
N SER A 5 2.50 21.48 8.53
CA SER A 5 1.31 20.95 9.20
C SER A 5 1.36 19.43 9.45
N ARG A 6 0.64 18.96 10.49
CA ARG A 6 0.46 17.52 10.77
C ARG A 6 -0.18 16.78 9.60
N VAL A 7 -1.07 17.44 8.85
CA VAL A 7 -1.69 16.88 7.64
C VAL A 7 -0.66 16.68 6.54
N THR A 8 0.23 17.66 6.33
CA THR A 8 1.34 17.55 5.38
C THR A 8 2.26 16.39 5.74
N ALA A 9 2.67 16.31 7.01
CA ALA A 9 3.52 15.22 7.49
C ALA A 9 2.87 13.84 7.28
N ARG A 10 1.57 13.71 7.58
CA ARG A 10 0.81 12.48 7.33
C ARG A 10 0.77 12.09 5.85
N ASN A 11 0.65 13.08 4.97
CA ASN A 11 0.62 12.84 3.52
C ASN A 11 1.98 12.43 2.97
N VAL A 12 3.06 13.07 3.45
CA VAL A 12 4.45 12.71 3.14
C VAL A 12 4.72 11.27 3.54
N GLY A 13 4.46 10.92 4.81
CA GLY A 13 4.69 9.55 5.29
C GLY A 13 3.88 8.50 4.53
N ARG A 14 2.62 8.80 4.22
CA ARG A 14 1.78 7.89 3.43
C ARG A 14 2.28 7.67 2.02
N ARG A 15 2.80 8.70 1.34
CA ARG A 15 3.37 8.56 -0.01
C ARG A 15 4.64 7.72 0.01
N ALA A 16 5.53 7.95 0.98
CA ALA A 16 6.73 7.16 1.15
C ALA A 16 6.39 5.67 1.39
N LEU A 17 5.44 5.39 2.29
CA LEU A 17 4.95 4.03 2.53
C LEU A 17 4.33 3.41 1.28
N THR A 18 3.55 4.18 0.51
CA THR A 18 2.96 3.68 -0.75
C THR A 18 4.04 3.26 -1.74
N LYS A 19 5.06 4.09 -1.97
CA LYS A 19 6.15 3.76 -2.90
C LYS A 19 6.98 2.57 -2.41
N ALA A 20 7.31 2.54 -1.12
CA ALA A 20 8.07 1.45 -0.52
C ALA A 20 7.33 0.09 -0.62
N ALA A 21 6.00 0.12 -0.56
CA ALA A 21 5.15 -1.06 -0.64
C ALA A 21 4.79 -1.50 -2.08
N GLU A 22 4.94 -0.61 -3.08
CA GLU A 22 4.57 -0.91 -4.47
C GLU A 22 5.28 -2.15 -5.05
N PRO A 23 6.57 -2.43 -4.77
CA PRO A 23 7.21 -3.67 -5.21
C PRO A 23 6.55 -4.94 -4.67
N ILE A 24 5.97 -4.90 -3.46
CA ILE A 24 5.20 -6.03 -2.91
C ILE A 24 3.94 -6.24 -3.76
N ALA A 25 3.21 -5.16 -4.07
CA ALA A 25 2.02 -5.23 -4.92
C ALA A 25 2.36 -5.72 -6.33
N ALA A 26 3.43 -5.19 -6.93
CA ALA A 26 3.90 -5.62 -8.24
C ALA A 26 4.27 -7.11 -8.25
N LYS A 27 4.98 -7.58 -7.21
CA LYS A 27 5.31 -9.01 -7.09
C LYS A 27 4.06 -9.87 -6.92
N ALA A 28 3.09 -9.43 -6.12
CA ALA A 28 1.82 -10.14 -5.96
C ALA A 28 1.04 -10.21 -7.26
N ARG A 29 1.00 -9.13 -8.07
CA ARG A 29 0.41 -9.12 -9.42
C ARG A 29 1.07 -10.14 -10.36
N LEU A 30 2.40 -10.23 -10.31
CA LEU A 30 3.16 -11.19 -11.12
C LEU A 30 2.90 -12.65 -10.73
N LEU A 31 2.69 -12.91 -9.44
CA LEU A 31 2.42 -14.25 -8.91
C LEU A 31 0.95 -14.63 -8.95
N ALA A 32 0.06 -13.65 -9.12
CA ALA A 32 -1.37 -13.88 -9.14
C ALA A 32 -1.73 -14.85 -10.28
N PRO A 33 -2.53 -15.89 -10.01
CA PRO A 33 -3.07 -16.77 -11.03
C PRO A 33 -3.81 -15.96 -12.11
N LYS A 34 -3.57 -16.34 -13.37
CA LYS A 34 -4.12 -15.65 -14.53
C LYS A 34 -5.20 -16.52 -15.17
N ASP A 35 -6.44 -16.16 -14.89
CA ASP A 35 -7.59 -16.55 -15.70
C ASP A 35 -7.92 -15.39 -16.66
N GLU A 36 -8.94 -14.59 -16.38
CA GLU A 36 -9.23 -13.33 -17.09
C GLU A 36 -8.38 -12.13 -16.61
N GLY A 37 -7.54 -12.35 -15.59
CA GLY A 37 -6.63 -11.35 -15.02
C GLY A 37 -7.27 -10.38 -14.02
N ASP A 38 -8.51 -10.61 -13.58
CA ASP A 38 -9.18 -9.74 -12.59
C ASP A 38 -8.44 -9.68 -11.26
N LEU A 39 -7.95 -10.83 -10.80
CA LEU A 39 -7.20 -10.91 -9.56
C LEU A 39 -5.93 -10.04 -9.63
N GLU A 40 -5.15 -10.18 -10.70
CA GLU A 40 -3.98 -9.35 -10.98
C GLU A 40 -4.34 -7.85 -10.98
N ARG A 41 -5.39 -7.45 -11.72
CA ARG A 41 -5.82 -6.05 -11.82
C ARG A 41 -6.31 -5.46 -10.50
N SER A 42 -6.87 -6.28 -9.63
CA SER A 42 -7.44 -5.85 -8.35
C SER A 42 -6.41 -5.59 -7.24
N ILE A 43 -5.17 -6.07 -7.38
CA ILE A 43 -4.12 -5.89 -6.37
C ILE A 43 -3.59 -4.46 -6.40
N LYS A 44 -3.67 -3.77 -5.27
CA LYS A 44 -3.15 -2.40 -5.11
C LYS A 44 -2.49 -2.15 -3.76
N VAL A 45 -1.77 -1.03 -3.70
CA VAL A 45 -1.43 -0.37 -2.45
C VAL A 45 -2.50 0.69 -2.15
N GLY A 46 -3.10 0.67 -0.97
CA GLY A 46 -4.16 1.59 -0.59
C GLY A 46 -4.11 2.06 0.85
N LYS A 47 -5.13 2.83 1.26
CA LYS A 47 -5.28 3.30 2.64
C LYS A 47 -5.60 2.11 3.55
N ALA A 48 -4.91 1.97 4.68
CA ALA A 48 -5.15 0.89 5.64
C ALA A 48 -6.66 0.66 5.90
N ILE A 49 -7.07 -0.61 5.90
CA ILE A 49 -8.46 -1.04 6.05
C ILE A 49 -9.00 -0.59 7.42
N PRO A 50 -10.28 -0.17 7.55
CA PRO A 50 -10.86 0.32 8.82
C PRO A 50 -10.68 -0.61 10.02
N ALA A 51 -10.62 -1.93 9.82
CA ALA A 51 -10.34 -2.90 10.88
C ALA A 51 -8.99 -2.61 11.59
N TYR A 52 -7.93 -2.33 10.82
CA TYR A 52 -6.62 -1.91 11.34
C TYR A 52 -6.59 -0.46 11.86
N GLN A 53 -7.67 0.31 11.64
CA GLN A 53 -7.85 1.65 12.19
C GLN A 53 -8.67 1.66 13.50
N ARG A 54 -9.28 0.53 13.88
CA ARG A 54 -10.15 0.38 15.06
C ARG A 54 -9.40 -0.01 16.34
N ASP A 55 -8.16 -0.47 16.23
CA ASP A 55 -7.32 -0.99 17.33
C ASP A 55 -6.72 0.10 18.25
N GLY A 56 -7.49 1.13 18.60
CA GLY A 56 -7.15 2.13 19.63
C GLY A 56 -6.13 3.22 19.23
N ASN A 57 -5.27 2.98 18.24
CA ASN A 57 -4.17 3.89 17.86
C ASN A 57 -4.54 4.90 16.76
N ARG A 58 -5.71 5.53 16.86
CA ARG A 58 -6.16 6.58 15.91
C ARG A 58 -5.30 7.84 16.04
N GLY A 59 -4.08 7.85 15.49
CA GLY A 59 -3.34 9.09 15.32
C GLY A 59 -1.82 9.00 15.26
N ASP A 60 -1.24 7.90 15.73
CA ASP A 60 0.21 7.85 16.02
C ASP A 60 1.03 7.14 14.95
N TYR A 61 0.42 6.27 14.15
CA TYR A 61 1.06 5.68 12.98
C TYR A 61 0.34 6.01 11.67
N ILE A 62 1.10 5.90 10.60
CA ILE A 62 0.60 5.95 9.23
C ILE A 62 0.74 4.54 8.68
N ALA A 63 -0.32 4.02 8.08
CA ALA A 63 -0.33 2.69 7.50
C ALA A 63 -0.95 2.72 6.09
N VAL A 64 -0.43 1.84 5.25
CA VAL A 64 -0.98 1.47 3.94
C VAL A 64 -1.24 -0.04 3.95
N PHE A 65 -2.17 -0.52 3.14
CA PHE A 65 -2.33 -1.95 2.91
C PHE A 65 -1.86 -2.29 1.50
N VAL A 66 -1.41 -3.52 1.32
CA VAL A 66 -1.23 -4.15 0.00
C VAL A 66 -2.23 -5.29 -0.07
N GLY A 67 -3.08 -5.30 -1.09
CA GLY A 67 -4.10 -6.34 -1.22
C GLY A 67 -5.17 -6.00 -2.24
N ILE A 68 -6.30 -6.72 -2.14
CA ILE A 68 -7.40 -6.64 -3.09
C ILE A 68 -8.21 -5.37 -2.91
N ASP A 69 -8.48 -4.70 -4.03
CA ASP A 69 -9.40 -3.57 -4.09
C ASP A 69 -10.86 -4.03 -4.18
N ALA A 70 -11.50 -4.16 -3.02
CA ALA A 70 -12.91 -4.50 -2.93
C ALA A 70 -13.85 -3.51 -3.63
N SER A 71 -13.38 -2.29 -3.99
CA SER A 71 -14.21 -1.32 -4.71
C SER A 71 -14.32 -1.60 -6.22
N VAL A 72 -13.47 -2.48 -6.76
CA VAL A 72 -13.58 -2.94 -8.15
C VAL A 72 -14.67 -4.00 -8.25
N ASP A 73 -14.57 -5.03 -7.42
CA ASP A 73 -15.60 -6.06 -7.24
C ASP A 73 -15.41 -6.67 -5.83
N GLU A 74 -16.46 -6.61 -5.02
CA GLU A 74 -16.45 -7.16 -3.66
C GLU A 74 -16.25 -8.68 -3.64
N ARG A 75 -16.71 -9.38 -4.68
CA ARG A 75 -16.59 -10.85 -4.81
C ARG A 75 -15.13 -11.28 -4.91
N LEU A 76 -14.26 -10.42 -5.46
CA LEU A 76 -12.84 -10.71 -5.59
C LEU A 76 -12.16 -10.89 -4.24
N VAL A 77 -12.66 -10.31 -3.14
CA VAL A 77 -12.06 -10.49 -1.82
C VAL A 77 -12.17 -11.94 -1.35
N VAL A 78 -13.34 -12.56 -1.56
CA VAL A 78 -13.58 -13.97 -1.19
C VAL A 78 -12.75 -14.87 -2.11
N TYR A 79 -12.87 -14.66 -3.42
CA TYR A 79 -12.12 -15.43 -4.42
C TYR A 79 -10.60 -15.37 -4.15
N ALA A 80 -10.07 -14.19 -3.90
CA ALA A 80 -8.66 -13.97 -3.57
C ALA A 80 -8.20 -14.73 -2.32
N ALA A 81 -9.05 -14.78 -1.28
CA ALA A 81 -8.74 -15.49 -0.05
C ALA A 81 -8.77 -17.02 -0.25
N GLU A 82 -9.74 -17.52 -1.02
CA GLU A 82 -9.81 -18.93 -1.43
C GLU A 82 -8.59 -19.30 -2.29
N GLN A 83 -8.20 -18.46 -3.25
CA GLN A 83 -7.04 -18.70 -4.10
C GLN A 83 -5.72 -18.73 -3.29
N GLU A 84 -5.53 -17.76 -2.39
CA GLU A 84 -4.31 -17.64 -1.56
C GLU A 84 -4.12 -18.79 -0.56
N ARG A 85 -5.22 -19.44 -0.12
CA ARG A 85 -5.19 -20.46 0.95
C ARG A 85 -5.60 -21.85 0.49
N GLY A 86 -6.23 -21.96 -0.68
CA GLY A 86 -6.98 -23.13 -1.09
C GLY A 86 -8.32 -23.24 -0.35
N ASN A 87 -9.21 -24.06 -0.89
CA ASN A 87 -10.46 -24.45 -0.26
C ASN A 87 -10.75 -25.94 -0.52
N PRO A 88 -10.40 -26.84 0.42
CA PRO A 88 -10.62 -28.28 0.27
C PRO A 88 -12.10 -28.65 0.06
N ALA A 89 -13.03 -27.91 0.68
CA ALA A 89 -14.47 -28.16 0.53
C ALA A 89 -14.98 -27.88 -0.90
N ARG A 90 -14.19 -27.14 -1.71
CA ARG A 90 -14.48 -26.85 -3.13
C ARG A 90 -13.46 -27.48 -4.06
N ASN A 91 -12.65 -28.42 -3.56
CA ASN A 91 -11.55 -29.06 -4.28
C ASN A 91 -10.59 -28.05 -4.97
N LEU A 92 -10.36 -26.92 -4.31
CA LEU A 92 -9.50 -25.84 -4.80
C LEU A 92 -8.13 -25.92 -4.12
N GLU A 93 -7.09 -26.14 -4.90
CA GLU A 93 -5.70 -26.10 -4.41
C GLU A 93 -5.24 -24.66 -4.13
N ALA A 94 -4.33 -24.51 -3.16
CA ALA A 94 -3.78 -23.20 -2.83
C ALA A 94 -2.82 -22.72 -3.91
N GLN A 95 -3.03 -21.51 -4.41
CA GLN A 95 -2.14 -20.82 -5.33
C GLN A 95 -1.71 -19.49 -4.69
N PRO A 96 -0.78 -19.53 -3.72
CA PRO A 96 -0.39 -18.35 -2.96
C PRO A 96 0.36 -17.35 -3.83
N TYR A 97 0.00 -16.08 -3.72
CA TYR A 97 0.59 -14.96 -4.48
C TYR A 97 0.91 -13.76 -3.59
N MET A 98 0.12 -13.53 -2.54
CA MET A 98 0.36 -12.45 -1.58
C MET A 98 1.45 -12.81 -0.57
N ARG A 99 1.39 -14.00 0.05
CA ARG A 99 2.40 -14.40 1.04
C ARG A 99 3.81 -14.51 0.44
N PRO A 100 4.03 -15.14 -0.73
CA PRO A 100 5.36 -15.19 -1.33
C PRO A 100 5.85 -13.81 -1.77
N ALA A 101 4.97 -12.94 -2.25
CA ALA A 101 5.31 -11.56 -2.55
C ALA A 101 5.79 -10.80 -1.30
N TRP A 102 5.03 -10.89 -0.20
CA TRP A 102 5.39 -10.31 1.09
C TRP A 102 6.74 -10.82 1.58
N ASP A 103 6.94 -12.13 1.62
CA ASP A 103 8.17 -12.72 2.14
C ASP A 103 9.40 -12.33 1.33
N SER A 104 9.26 -12.17 0.01
CA SER A 104 10.35 -11.78 -0.87
C SER A 104 10.72 -10.28 -0.81
N GLU A 105 9.79 -9.41 -0.42
CA GLU A 105 9.97 -7.96 -0.54
C GLU A 105 9.90 -7.19 0.80
N LYS A 106 9.41 -7.79 1.89
CA LYS A 106 9.21 -7.08 3.18
C LYS A 106 10.46 -6.39 3.74
N GLY A 107 11.63 -7.05 3.67
CA GLY A 107 12.89 -6.45 4.13
C GLY A 107 13.28 -5.24 3.29
N LYS A 108 13.25 -5.39 1.96
CA LYS A 108 13.55 -4.32 1.01
C LYS A 108 12.55 -3.16 1.11
N ALA A 109 11.29 -3.44 1.43
CA ALA A 109 10.29 -2.41 1.67
C ALA A 109 10.70 -1.54 2.87
N VAL A 110 11.18 -2.13 3.97
CA VAL A 110 11.72 -1.38 5.12
C VAL A 110 12.91 -0.52 4.70
N ASP A 111 13.86 -1.08 3.95
CA ASP A 111 15.04 -0.35 3.49
C ASP A 111 14.69 0.85 2.59
N ARG A 112 13.60 0.76 1.83
CA ARG A 112 13.11 1.84 0.96
C ARG A 112 12.40 2.96 1.71
N ILE A 113 11.89 2.74 2.93
CA ILE A 113 11.09 3.75 3.65
C ILE A 113 11.92 5.02 3.92
N ALA A 114 13.15 4.87 4.39
CA ALA A 114 13.99 6.02 4.74
C ALA A 114 14.32 6.93 3.55
N PRO A 115 14.85 6.44 2.41
CA PRO A 115 15.10 7.29 1.24
C PRO A 115 13.80 7.88 0.67
N GLU A 116 12.71 7.12 0.60
CA GLU A 116 11.43 7.63 0.08
C GLU A 116 10.82 8.73 0.97
N LEU A 117 10.98 8.61 2.29
CA LEU A 117 10.60 9.67 3.22
C LEU A 117 11.42 10.93 2.97
N TRP A 118 12.74 10.79 2.79
CA TRP A 118 13.62 11.93 2.54
C TRP A 118 13.23 12.68 1.25
N ASP A 119 12.96 11.94 0.18
CA ASP A 119 12.54 12.51 -1.10
C ASP A 119 11.20 13.24 -1.00
N GLU A 120 10.21 12.65 -0.32
CA GLU A 120 8.91 13.30 -0.13
C GLU A 120 8.99 14.52 0.80
N ILE A 121 9.86 14.50 1.83
CA ILE A 121 10.12 15.67 2.68
C ILE A 121 10.72 16.81 1.84
N THR A 122 11.74 16.50 1.04
CA THR A 122 12.41 17.48 0.16
C THR A 122 11.41 18.08 -0.82
N ALA A 123 10.61 17.24 -1.47
CA ALA A 123 9.55 17.68 -2.37
C ALA A 123 8.46 18.51 -1.67
N ALA A 124 8.10 18.18 -0.43
CA ALA A 124 7.12 18.94 0.35
C ALA A 124 7.63 20.35 0.68
N ASN A 125 8.90 20.48 1.07
CA ASN A 125 9.51 21.78 1.36
C ASN A 125 9.59 22.66 0.11
N ALA A 126 9.99 22.08 -1.04
CA ALA A 126 10.01 22.81 -2.31
C ALA A 126 8.62 23.35 -2.69
N ARG A 127 7.55 22.55 -2.47
CA ARG A 127 6.16 22.99 -2.70
C ARG A 127 5.76 24.11 -1.72
N ALA A 128 6.19 24.03 -0.47
CA ALA A 128 5.90 25.06 0.53
C ALA A 128 6.56 26.40 0.19
N ALA A 129 7.83 26.39 -0.24
CA ALA A 129 8.55 27.58 -0.69
C ALA A 129 7.85 28.26 -1.88
N ARG A 130 7.51 27.49 -2.94
CA ARG A 130 6.77 28.01 -4.10
C ARG A 130 5.42 28.62 -3.72
N LYS A 131 4.75 28.07 -2.70
CA LYS A 131 3.47 28.61 -2.21
C LYS A 131 3.67 29.92 -1.45
N ALA A 132 4.74 30.05 -0.68
CA ALA A 132 5.08 31.28 0.03
C ALA A 132 5.42 32.41 -0.96
N GLU A 133 6.23 32.14 -1.98
CA GLU A 133 6.58 33.10 -3.05
C GLU A 133 5.33 33.64 -3.76
N ARG A 134 4.40 32.75 -4.13
CA ARG A 134 3.14 33.13 -4.76
C ARG A 134 2.24 33.99 -3.88
N LYS A 135 2.34 33.88 -2.55
CA LYS A 135 1.54 34.66 -1.60
C LYS A 135 2.18 36.01 -1.27
N ALA A 136 3.50 36.13 -1.47
CA ALA A 136 4.25 37.37 -1.27
C ALA A 136 4.21 38.29 -2.50
N LYS A 137 3.77 37.78 -3.65
CA LYS A 137 3.46 38.54 -4.87
C LYS A 137 1.99 38.95 -4.87
#